data_AF-A0A1Q6V8J1-F1
#
_entry.id   AF-A0A1Q6V8J1-F1
#
_cell.length_a   1.000
_cell.length_b   1.000
_cell.length_c   1.000
_cell.angle_alpha   90.00
_cell.angle_beta   90.00
_cell.angle_gamma   90.00
#
_symmetry.space_group_name_H-M   'P 1'
#
loop_
_entity.id
_entity.type
_entity.pdbx_description
1 polymer ?
#
loop_
_entity_poly.entity_id
_entity_poly.type
_entity_poly.pdbx_seq_one_letter_code
_entity_poly.pdbx_strand_id
1 'polypeptide(L)'
;MLELSGDEAVSAEQLDSQVQKAQEQLLQLKRQQEQIEKQKRELEELSRRQAELEDGRTEMADKLTRALVVLEREAYSAQNRLEQIRATRESFSQHLELIEAIDPRSWNPSDLHKELSRALSTVDDARTEYSEQRSRLQVAGATGGDAALPDVAADVYGSNDGRSFGQWLQIGLALTLPLILFGAVALAIFFWMASK
;
A
#
# COMPACT_ATOMS: atom_id res chain seq x y z
N MET A 1 23.74 66.25 76.54
CA MET A 1 24.29 65.08 75.82
C MET A 1 23.15 64.09 75.62
N LEU A 2 22.23 64.31 74.64
CA LEU A 2 21.07 63.42 74.42
C LEU A 2 20.24 63.69 73.13
N GLU A 3 20.84 64.19 72.04
CA GLU A 3 20.09 64.38 70.76
C GLU A 3 20.56 63.50 69.59
N LEU A 4 21.60 62.67 69.75
CA LEU A 4 22.14 61.87 68.64
C LEU A 4 21.45 60.51 68.42
N SER A 5 20.66 60.00 69.38
CA SER A 5 20.02 58.67 69.27
C SER A 5 18.72 58.67 68.45
N GLY A 6 18.12 59.83 68.18
CA GLY A 6 16.89 59.92 67.38
C GLY A 6 17.13 59.78 65.88
N ASP A 7 18.27 60.29 65.38
CA ASP A 7 18.59 60.30 63.94
C ASP A 7 19.10 58.93 63.45
N GLU A 8 19.86 58.21 64.28
CA GLU A 8 20.30 56.84 64.01
C GLU A 8 19.13 55.84 63.98
N ALA A 9 18.15 55.99 64.89
CA ALA A 9 16.97 55.11 64.95
C ALA A 9 16.05 55.32 63.74
N VAL A 10 15.81 56.57 63.33
CA VAL A 10 14.98 56.89 62.15
C VAL A 10 15.65 56.40 60.85
N SER A 11 16.98 56.49 60.76
CA SER A 11 17.76 56.00 59.62
C SER A 11 17.74 54.46 59.52
N ALA A 12 17.82 53.75 60.64
CA ALA A 12 17.70 52.29 60.68
C ALA A 12 16.28 51.81 60.32
N GLU A 13 15.23 52.46 60.81
CA GLU A 13 13.84 52.17 60.45
C GLU A 13 13.53 52.45 58.98
N GLN A 14 14.09 53.52 58.40
CA GLN A 14 13.96 53.82 56.98
C GLN A 14 14.66 52.78 56.10
N LEU A 15 15.84 52.30 56.52
CA LEU A 15 16.58 51.24 55.84
C LEU A 15 15.80 49.91 55.86
N ASP A 16 15.23 49.56 57.02
CA ASP A 16 14.40 48.36 57.16
C ASP A 16 13.13 48.45 56.28
N SER A 17 12.51 49.64 56.19
CA SER A 17 11.38 49.88 55.28
C SER A 17 11.76 49.74 53.80
N GLN A 18 12.96 50.16 53.41
CA GLN A 18 13.46 49.98 52.05
C GLN A 18 13.78 48.52 51.75
N VAL A 19 14.36 47.80 52.71
CA VAL A 19 14.63 46.37 52.59
C VAL A 19 13.31 45.59 52.49
N GLN A 20 12.30 45.92 53.29
CA GLN A 20 10.95 45.34 53.18
C GLN A 20 10.32 45.64 51.82
N LYS A 21 10.33 46.89 51.35
CA LYS A 21 9.81 47.24 50.02
C LYS A 21 10.55 46.51 48.90
N ALA A 22 11.88 46.41 48.98
CA ALA A 22 12.70 45.68 48.01
C ALA A 22 12.40 44.18 48.05
N GLN A 23 12.18 43.58 49.23
CA GLN A 23 11.76 42.19 49.37
C GLN A 23 10.36 41.95 48.79
N GLU A 24 9.40 42.83 49.04
CA GLU A 24 8.05 42.74 48.45
C GLU A 24 8.11 42.85 46.93
N GLN A 25 8.88 43.80 46.39
CA GLN A 25 9.11 43.95 44.95
C GLN A 25 9.76 42.70 44.35
N LEU A 26 10.75 42.10 45.02
CA LEU A 26 11.36 40.84 44.61
C LEU A 26 10.33 39.71 44.58
N LEU A 27 9.47 39.62 45.59
CA LEU A 27 8.42 38.60 45.67
C LEU A 27 7.38 38.77 44.56
N GLN A 28 7.02 40.02 44.25
CA GLN A 28 6.10 40.36 43.18
C GLN A 28 6.69 40.05 41.80
N LEU A 29 7.96 40.41 41.56
CA LEU A 29 8.70 40.05 40.36
C LEU A 29 8.83 38.54 40.21
N LYS A 30 9.09 37.80 41.30
CA LYS A 30 9.19 36.33 41.27
C LYS A 30 7.86 35.68 40.87
N ARG A 31 6.73 36.18 41.41
CA ARG A 31 5.39 35.72 41.00
C ARG A 31 5.09 36.03 39.53
N GLN A 32 5.47 37.22 39.06
CA GLN A 32 5.33 37.59 37.65
C GLN A 32 6.19 36.71 36.75
N GLN A 33 7.43 36.43 37.14
CA GLN A 33 8.33 35.54 36.42
C GLN A 33 7.73 34.13 36.31
N GLU A 34 7.16 33.61 37.39
CA GLU A 34 6.52 32.29 37.41
C GLU A 34 5.25 32.22 36.53
N GLN A 35 4.45 33.29 36.49
CA GLN A 35 3.32 33.41 35.56
C GLN A 35 3.78 33.46 34.10
N ILE A 36 4.82 34.26 33.81
CA ILE A 36 5.37 34.38 32.46
C ILE A 36 5.97 33.04 32.01
N GLU A 37 6.67 32.31 32.88
CA GLU A 37 7.17 30.97 32.56
C GLU A 37 6.04 29.98 32.25
N LYS A 38 4.94 30.00 33.02
CA LYS A 38 3.78 29.15 32.72
C LYS A 38 3.17 29.46 31.37
N GLN A 39 2.93 30.75 31.09
CA GLN A 39 2.40 31.19 29.80
C GLN A 39 3.34 30.84 28.65
N LYS A 40 4.66 30.95 28.85
CA LYS A 40 5.66 30.56 27.87
C LYS A 40 5.60 29.06 27.58
N ARG A 41 5.51 28.21 28.61
CA ARG A 41 5.38 26.75 28.44
C ARG A 41 4.11 26.37 27.69
N GLU A 42 2.98 27.00 28.02
CA GLU A 42 1.71 26.76 27.32
C GLU A 42 1.77 27.16 25.85
N LEU A 43 2.39 28.32 25.55
CA LEU A 43 2.58 28.78 24.17
C LEU A 43 3.57 27.89 23.40
N GLU A 44 4.64 27.42 24.03
CA GLU A 44 5.58 26.48 23.42
C GLU A 44 4.91 25.15 23.10
N GLU A 45 4.05 24.64 23.99
CA GLU A 45 3.30 23.41 23.73
C GLU A 45 2.27 23.57 22.61
N LEU A 46 1.56 24.70 22.56
CA LEU A 46 0.65 25.02 21.46
C LEU A 46 1.39 25.17 20.12
N SER A 47 2.52 25.89 20.13
CA SER A 47 3.39 26.06 18.96
C SER A 47 3.90 24.71 18.45
N ARG A 48 4.32 23.83 19.37
CA ARG A 48 4.75 22.47 19.03
C ARG A 48 3.61 21.66 18.39
N ARG A 49 2.41 21.70 18.96
CA ARG A 49 1.23 21.01 18.39
C ARG A 49 0.85 21.56 17.01
N GLN A 50 0.96 22.88 16.81
CA GLN A 50 0.74 23.49 15.50
C GLN A 50 1.77 23.02 14.48
N ALA A 51 3.05 22.98 14.85
CA ALA A 51 4.10 22.47 13.98
C ALA A 51 3.90 20.99 13.61
N GLU A 52 3.58 20.13 14.58
CA GLU A 52 3.27 18.72 14.34
C GLU A 52 2.04 18.54 13.43
N LEU A 53 1.01 19.37 13.58
CA LEU A 53 -0.16 19.37 12.71
C LEU A 53 0.18 19.83 11.29
N GLU A 54 0.95 20.92 11.14
CA GLU A 54 1.33 21.42 9.82
C GLU A 54 2.17 20.42 9.06
N ASP A 55 3.16 19.79 9.72
CA ASP A 55 4.02 18.77 9.14
C ASP A 55 3.23 17.51 8.75
N GLY A 56 2.37 17.02 9.66
CA GLY A 56 1.49 15.89 9.35
C GLY A 56 0.52 16.21 8.21
N ARG A 57 0.02 17.45 8.12
CA ARG A 57 -0.87 17.88 7.02
C ARG A 57 -0.13 17.92 5.69
N THR A 58 1.08 18.47 5.63
CA THR A 58 1.87 18.54 4.40
C THR A 58 2.30 17.14 3.94
N GLU A 59 2.74 16.29 4.88
CA GLU A 59 3.10 14.90 4.60
C GLU A 59 1.92 14.12 4.04
N MET A 60 0.75 14.19 4.69
CA MET A 60 -0.44 13.49 4.22
C MET A 60 -0.96 14.05 2.90
N ALA A 61 -0.88 15.36 2.68
CA ALA A 61 -1.25 15.96 1.41
C ALA A 61 -0.35 15.46 0.26
N ASP A 62 0.97 15.36 0.47
CA ASP A 62 1.89 14.83 -0.54
C ASP A 62 1.62 13.34 -0.82
N LYS A 63 1.45 12.53 0.24
CA LYS A 63 1.11 11.10 0.12
C LYS A 63 -0.19 10.88 -0.65
N LEU A 64 -1.25 11.61 -0.31
CA LEU A 64 -2.54 11.51 -1.00
C LEU A 64 -2.43 11.95 -2.45
N THR A 65 -1.69 13.03 -2.74
CA THR A 65 -1.48 13.52 -4.11
C THR A 65 -0.77 12.46 -4.96
N ARG A 66 0.27 11.81 -4.44
CA ARG A 66 0.96 10.71 -5.13
C ARG A 66 0.05 9.51 -5.35
N ALA A 67 -0.71 9.13 -4.33
CA ALA A 67 -1.65 8.01 -4.42
C ALA A 67 -2.74 8.25 -5.47
N LEU A 68 -3.27 9.47 -5.55
CA LEU A 68 -4.25 9.85 -6.58
C LEU A 68 -3.70 9.67 -8.00
N VAL A 69 -2.46 10.11 -8.26
CA VAL A 69 -1.83 9.93 -9.59
C VAL A 69 -1.65 8.45 -9.94
N VAL A 70 -1.30 7.61 -8.96
CA VAL A 70 -1.19 6.15 -9.18
C VAL A 70 -2.56 5.55 -9.49
N LEU A 71 -3.59 5.91 -8.71
CA LEU A 71 -4.96 5.46 -8.92
C LEU A 71 -5.51 5.90 -10.29
N GLU A 72 -5.24 7.12 -10.73
CA GLU A 72 -5.65 7.60 -12.06
C GLU A 72 -5.00 6.78 -13.18
N ARG A 73 -3.70 6.47 -13.04
CA ARG A 73 -2.99 5.62 -14.01
C ARG A 73 -3.55 4.19 -14.02
N GLU A 74 -3.85 3.64 -12.86
CA GLU A 74 -4.45 2.31 -12.74
C GLU A 74 -5.86 2.27 -13.32
N ALA A 75 -6.69 3.30 -13.05
CA ALA A 75 -8.02 3.45 -13.62
C ALA A 75 -7.96 3.51 -15.15
N TYR A 76 -7.03 4.29 -15.73
CA TYR A 76 -6.83 4.33 -17.18
C TYR A 76 -6.39 2.97 -17.73
N SER A 77 -5.44 2.30 -17.08
CA SER A 77 -4.98 0.95 -17.47
C SER A 77 -6.14 -0.06 -17.45
N ALA A 78 -6.96 -0.04 -16.40
CA ALA A 78 -8.12 -0.92 -16.26
C ALA A 78 -9.18 -0.65 -17.34
N GLN A 79 -9.45 0.62 -17.66
CA GLN A 79 -10.33 0.99 -18.77
C GLN A 79 -9.80 0.48 -20.11
N ASN A 80 -8.53 0.71 -20.40
CA ASN A 80 -7.89 0.26 -21.64
C ASN A 80 -7.92 -1.28 -21.76
N ARG A 81 -7.73 -2.00 -20.64
CA ARG A 81 -7.87 -3.45 -20.56
C ARG A 81 -9.31 -3.90 -20.83
N LEU A 82 -10.29 -3.20 -20.29
CA LEU A 82 -11.71 -3.49 -20.55
C LEU A 82 -12.04 -3.32 -22.04
N GLU A 83 -11.52 -2.27 -22.67
CA GLU A 83 -11.69 -2.04 -24.11
C GLU A 83 -11.06 -3.16 -24.95
N GLN A 84 -9.85 -3.61 -24.61
CA GLN A 84 -9.22 -4.76 -25.26
C GLN A 84 -10.06 -6.03 -25.12
N ILE A 85 -10.57 -6.33 -23.91
CA ILE A 85 -11.45 -7.48 -23.68
C ILE A 85 -12.72 -7.39 -24.53
N ARG A 86 -13.31 -6.19 -24.65
CA ARG A 86 -14.50 -5.98 -25.48
C ARG A 86 -14.20 -6.20 -26.96
N ALA A 87 -13.10 -5.65 -27.47
CA ALA A 87 -12.67 -5.84 -28.86
C ALA A 87 -12.43 -7.32 -29.18
N THR A 88 -11.73 -8.05 -28.30
CA THR A 88 -11.52 -9.49 -28.48
C THR A 88 -12.83 -10.27 -28.43
N ARG A 89 -13.74 -9.95 -27.51
CA ARG A 89 -15.07 -10.59 -27.44
C ARG A 89 -15.84 -10.42 -28.75
N GLU A 90 -15.83 -9.21 -29.30
CA GLU A 90 -16.50 -8.90 -30.57
C GLU A 90 -15.90 -9.73 -31.72
N SER A 91 -14.57 -9.76 -31.85
CA SER A 91 -13.87 -10.60 -32.83
C SER A 91 -14.26 -12.09 -32.69
N PHE A 92 -14.26 -12.63 -31.47
CA PHE A 92 -14.67 -14.02 -31.23
C PHE A 92 -16.13 -14.28 -31.59
N SER A 93 -17.02 -13.32 -31.32
CA SER A 93 -18.42 -13.43 -31.71
C SER A 93 -18.58 -13.50 -33.23
N GLN A 94 -17.86 -12.66 -33.97
CA GLN A 94 -17.89 -12.64 -35.43
C GLN A 94 -17.35 -13.95 -36.03
N HIS A 95 -16.22 -14.44 -35.52
CA HIS A 95 -15.66 -15.72 -35.97
C HIS A 95 -16.56 -16.91 -35.62
N LEU A 96 -17.23 -16.88 -34.47
CA LEU A 96 -18.21 -17.90 -34.09
C LEU A 96 -19.40 -17.89 -35.05
N GLU A 97 -19.96 -16.72 -35.37
CA GLU A 97 -21.05 -16.59 -36.34
C GLU A 97 -20.66 -17.12 -37.72
N LEU A 98 -19.44 -16.82 -38.19
CA LEU A 98 -18.92 -17.35 -39.46
C LEU A 98 -18.82 -18.88 -39.45
N ILE A 99 -18.42 -19.49 -38.33
CA ILE A 99 -18.34 -20.94 -38.19
C ILE A 99 -19.74 -21.56 -38.12
N GLU A 100 -20.66 -20.95 -37.36
CA GLU A 100 -22.04 -21.42 -37.23
C GLU A 100 -22.83 -21.31 -38.54
N ALA A 101 -22.49 -20.33 -39.38
CA ALA A 101 -23.06 -20.17 -40.72
C ALA A 101 -22.59 -21.24 -41.72
N ILE A 102 -21.58 -22.04 -41.39
CA ILE A 102 -21.14 -23.16 -42.23
C ILE A 102 -22.20 -24.26 -42.18
N ASP A 103 -23.04 -24.32 -43.22
CA ASP A 103 -24.00 -25.41 -43.43
C ASP A 103 -23.61 -26.31 -44.61
N PRO A 104 -22.93 -27.45 -44.36
CA PRO A 104 -22.53 -28.39 -45.40
C PRO A 104 -23.71 -29.00 -46.19
N ARG A 105 -24.94 -28.96 -45.66
CA ARG A 105 -26.13 -29.51 -46.34
C ARG A 105 -26.67 -28.60 -47.43
N SER A 106 -26.30 -27.32 -47.39
CA SER A 106 -26.70 -26.31 -48.37
C SER A 106 -25.82 -26.28 -49.62
N TRP A 107 -24.69 -26.99 -49.61
CA TRP A 107 -23.67 -26.88 -50.66
C TRP A 107 -24.04 -27.60 -51.96
N ASN A 108 -23.71 -26.96 -53.08
CA ASN A 108 -23.88 -27.54 -54.41
C ASN A 108 -22.81 -28.63 -54.67
N PRO A 109 -23.18 -29.85 -55.09
CA PRO A 109 -22.22 -30.93 -55.34
C PRO A 109 -21.13 -30.60 -56.37
N SER A 110 -21.41 -29.72 -57.34
CA SER A 110 -20.42 -29.28 -58.34
C SER A 110 -19.34 -28.36 -57.77
N ASP A 111 -19.61 -27.68 -56.66
CA ASP A 111 -18.71 -26.70 -56.03
C ASP A 111 -18.18 -27.18 -54.67
N LEU A 112 -18.44 -28.45 -54.31
CA LEU A 112 -18.13 -29.02 -53.00
C LEU A 112 -16.67 -28.83 -52.58
N HIS A 113 -15.72 -29.03 -53.49
CA HIS A 113 -14.29 -28.87 -53.20
C HIS A 113 -13.92 -27.42 -52.85
N LYS A 114 -14.57 -26.45 -53.50
CA LYS A 114 -14.37 -25.02 -53.27
C LYS A 114 -14.99 -24.59 -51.95
N GLU A 115 -16.23 -25.01 -51.68
CA GLU A 115 -16.92 -24.70 -50.42
C GLU A 115 -16.23 -25.36 -49.21
N LEU A 116 -15.76 -26.60 -49.34
CA LEU A 116 -14.98 -27.29 -48.31
C LEU A 116 -13.66 -26.56 -48.02
N SER A 117 -12.94 -26.12 -49.06
CA SER A 117 -11.71 -25.35 -48.89
C SER A 117 -11.98 -24.01 -48.20
N ARG A 118 -13.09 -23.34 -48.55
CA ARG A 118 -13.51 -22.08 -47.93
C ARG A 118 -13.87 -22.26 -46.45
N ALA A 119 -14.64 -23.29 -46.13
CA ALA A 119 -15.02 -23.62 -44.76
C ALA A 119 -13.80 -23.97 -43.89
N LEU A 120 -12.88 -24.78 -44.42
CA LEU A 120 -11.61 -25.09 -43.74
C LEU A 120 -10.78 -23.82 -43.50
N SER A 121 -10.67 -22.92 -44.49
CA SER A 121 -10.01 -21.63 -44.32
C SER A 121 -10.64 -20.79 -43.21
N THR A 122 -11.98 -20.70 -43.17
CA THR A 122 -12.70 -19.95 -42.12
C THR A 122 -12.43 -20.51 -40.72
N VAL A 123 -12.34 -21.84 -40.59
CA VAL A 123 -11.99 -22.50 -39.32
C VAL A 123 -10.53 -22.26 -38.93
N ASP A 124 -9.60 -22.33 -39.89
CA ASP A 124 -8.17 -22.09 -39.64
C ASP A 124 -7.88 -20.62 -39.27
N ASP A 125 -8.57 -19.68 -39.92
CA ASP A 125 -8.50 -18.25 -39.62
C ASP A 125 -8.99 -17.98 -38.18
N ALA A 126 -10.14 -18.54 -37.81
CA ALA A 126 -10.68 -18.42 -36.44
C ALA A 126 -9.75 -19.07 -35.39
N ARG A 127 -9.10 -20.19 -35.72
CA ARG A 127 -8.12 -20.83 -34.82
C ARG A 127 -6.89 -19.97 -34.61
N THR A 128 -6.39 -19.34 -35.66
CA THR A 128 -5.24 -18.45 -35.62
C THR A 128 -5.56 -17.23 -34.76
N GLU A 129 -6.69 -16.57 -35.04
CA GLU A 129 -7.17 -15.41 -34.28
C GLU A 129 -7.37 -15.74 -32.79
N TYR A 130 -7.97 -16.88 -32.47
CA TYR A 130 -8.13 -17.32 -31.08
C TYR A 130 -6.78 -17.47 -30.36
N SER A 131 -5.79 -18.08 -31.01
CA SER A 131 -4.47 -18.28 -30.42
C SER A 131 -3.72 -16.95 -30.19
N GLU A 132 -3.83 -16.03 -31.15
CA GLU A 132 -3.19 -14.73 -31.10
C GLU A 132 -3.82 -13.83 -30.03
N GLN A 133 -5.15 -13.71 -30.04
CA GLN A 133 -5.90 -12.90 -29.07
C GLN A 133 -5.74 -13.43 -27.66
N ARG A 134 -5.71 -14.76 -27.47
CA ARG A 134 -5.44 -15.38 -26.16
C ARG A 134 -4.03 -15.07 -25.65
N SER A 135 -3.03 -15.01 -26.53
CA SER A 135 -1.67 -14.61 -26.16
C SER A 135 -1.64 -13.13 -25.74
N ARG A 136 -2.24 -12.25 -26.55
CA ARG A 136 -2.34 -10.81 -26.28
C ARG A 136 -3.02 -10.51 -24.94
N LEU A 137 -4.14 -11.19 -24.63
CA LEU A 137 -4.87 -11.07 -23.37
C LEU A 137 -4.04 -11.51 -22.14
N GLN A 138 -3.22 -12.56 -22.27
CA GLN A 138 -2.35 -13.01 -21.18
C GLN A 138 -1.25 -11.99 -20.89
N VAL A 139 -0.64 -11.41 -21.93
CA VAL A 139 0.38 -10.37 -21.78
C VAL A 139 -0.22 -9.09 -21.20
N ALA A 140 -1.36 -8.63 -21.72
CA ALA A 140 -2.09 -7.49 -21.16
C ALA A 140 -2.59 -7.73 -19.72
N GLY A 141 -2.80 -9.00 -19.37
CA GLY A 141 -3.21 -9.40 -18.03
C GLY A 141 -2.10 -9.29 -16.99
N ALA A 142 -0.86 -9.57 -17.38
CA ALA A 142 0.32 -9.55 -16.52
C ALA A 142 0.84 -8.13 -16.26
N THR A 143 0.78 -7.22 -17.24
CA THR A 143 1.29 -5.85 -17.11
C THR A 143 0.40 -4.94 -16.25
N GLY A 144 -0.87 -5.29 -16.03
CA GLY A 144 -1.80 -4.48 -15.23
C GLY A 144 -1.73 -4.70 -13.71
N GLY A 145 -0.92 -5.64 -13.21
CA GLY A 145 -0.91 -6.04 -11.80
C GLY A 145 0.21 -5.47 -10.93
N ASP A 146 1.23 -4.83 -11.51
CA ASP A 146 2.48 -4.47 -10.81
C ASP A 146 2.56 -3.02 -10.30
N ALA A 147 1.50 -2.23 -10.45
CA ALA A 147 1.46 -0.88 -9.89
C ALA A 147 1.00 -0.92 -8.43
N ALA A 148 1.78 -1.56 -7.55
CA ALA A 148 1.54 -1.50 -6.12
C ALA A 148 1.50 -0.02 -5.68
N LEU A 149 0.40 0.37 -5.02
CA LEU A 149 0.28 1.67 -4.35
C LEU A 149 1.46 1.82 -3.38
N PRO A 150 2.07 3.01 -3.25
CA PRO A 150 3.09 3.23 -2.23
C PRO A 150 2.45 3.03 -0.86
N ASP A 151 2.82 1.95 -0.18
CA ASP A 151 2.36 1.61 1.15
C ASP A 151 2.82 2.70 2.13
N VAL A 152 1.85 3.34 2.79
CA VAL A 152 2.08 4.50 3.67
C VAL A 152 2.52 4.07 5.07
N ALA A 153 2.54 2.78 5.41
CA ALA A 153 3.04 2.34 6.71
C ALA A 153 3.48 0.87 6.72
N ALA A 154 4.72 0.59 6.34
CA ALA A 154 5.35 -0.69 6.65
C ALA A 154 6.89 -0.63 6.60
N ASP A 155 7.49 0.18 7.47
CA ASP A 155 8.76 -0.23 8.05
C ASP A 155 8.45 -1.08 9.28
N VAL A 156 9.19 -2.18 9.41
CA VAL A 156 9.18 -3.19 10.49
C VAL A 156 8.32 -4.44 10.20
N TYR A 157 9.05 -5.46 9.72
CA TYR A 157 8.67 -6.84 9.38
C TYR A 157 8.13 -7.07 7.97
N GLY A 158 9.03 -7.57 7.14
CA GLY A 158 8.75 -7.98 5.77
C GLY A 158 7.63 -9.01 5.67
N SER A 159 6.81 -8.80 4.66
CA SER A 159 5.85 -9.67 3.96
C SER A 159 4.80 -8.68 3.45
N ASN A 160 4.64 -8.43 2.16
CA ASN A 160 4.20 -9.43 1.22
C ASN A 160 4.05 -8.74 -0.14
N ASP A 161 5.15 -8.65 -0.88
CA ASP A 161 5.09 -8.43 -2.32
C ASP A 161 5.08 -9.82 -3.00
N GLY A 162 4.24 -9.95 -4.03
CA GLY A 162 3.87 -11.15 -4.78
C GLY A 162 4.62 -12.46 -4.44
N ARG A 163 3.89 -13.43 -3.84
CA ARG A 163 4.32 -14.80 -3.48
C ARG A 163 5.73 -15.15 -3.99
N SER A 164 6.72 -14.90 -3.15
CA SER A 164 8.12 -15.17 -3.50
C SER A 164 8.33 -16.65 -3.78
N PHE A 165 9.35 -16.96 -4.59
CA PHE A 165 9.75 -18.33 -4.92
C PHE A 165 9.93 -19.22 -3.67
N GLY A 166 10.35 -18.62 -2.55
CA GLY A 166 10.47 -19.29 -1.26
C GLY A 166 9.13 -19.74 -0.68
N GLN A 167 8.06 -18.96 -0.87
CA GLN A 167 6.71 -19.31 -0.41
C GLN A 167 6.10 -20.43 -1.26
N TRP A 168 6.34 -20.44 -2.59
CA TRP A 168 5.99 -21.56 -3.47
C TRP A 168 6.76 -22.84 -3.09
N LEU A 169 8.04 -22.72 -2.75
CA LEU A 169 8.84 -23.84 -2.25
C LEU A 169 8.33 -24.34 -0.88
N GLN A 170 7.92 -23.45 0.00
CA GLN A 170 7.40 -23.78 1.34
C GLN A 170 6.04 -24.47 1.26
N ILE A 171 5.17 -24.08 0.32
CA ILE A 171 3.92 -24.78 0.00
C ILE A 171 4.20 -26.15 -0.63
N GLY A 172 5.17 -26.26 -1.54
CA GLY A 172 5.61 -27.54 -2.09
C GLY A 172 6.17 -28.48 -1.01
N LEU A 173 6.93 -27.94 -0.06
CA LEU A 173 7.50 -28.70 1.05
C LEU A 173 6.41 -29.10 2.06
N ALA A 174 5.46 -28.22 2.37
CA ALA A 174 4.33 -28.53 3.26
C ALA A 174 3.41 -29.63 2.70
N LEU A 175 3.22 -29.71 1.37
CA LEU A 175 2.43 -30.76 0.73
C LEU A 175 3.17 -32.11 0.69
N THR A 176 4.49 -32.10 0.53
CA THR A 176 5.31 -33.31 0.40
C THR A 176 5.78 -33.88 1.74
N LEU A 177 5.80 -33.08 2.81
CA LEU A 177 6.23 -33.50 4.15
C LEU A 177 5.37 -34.63 4.75
N PRO A 178 4.03 -34.62 4.68
CA PRO A 178 3.22 -35.76 5.12
C PRO A 178 3.55 -37.04 4.36
N LEU A 179 3.79 -36.94 3.04
CA LEU A 179 4.10 -38.08 2.19
C LEU A 179 5.49 -38.67 2.49
N ILE A 180 6.49 -37.81 2.72
CA ILE A 180 7.85 -38.23 3.13
C ILE A 180 7.81 -38.88 4.52
N LEU A 181 7.04 -38.34 5.46
CA LEU A 181 6.89 -38.90 6.79
C LEU A 181 6.27 -40.30 6.73
N PHE A 182 5.17 -40.46 5.98
CA PHE A 182 4.55 -41.77 5.76
C PHE A 182 5.50 -42.75 5.06
N GLY A 183 6.24 -42.29 4.05
CA GLY A 183 7.26 -43.09 3.37
C GLY A 183 8.37 -43.56 4.31
N ALA A 184 8.91 -42.67 5.15
CA ALA A 184 9.95 -43.00 6.12
C ALA A 184 9.46 -43.99 7.18
N VAL A 185 8.23 -43.83 7.68
CA VAL A 185 7.62 -44.78 8.64
C VAL A 185 7.42 -46.15 8.00
N ALA A 186 6.92 -46.21 6.76
CA ALA A 186 6.77 -47.48 6.03
C ALA A 186 8.12 -48.17 5.82
N LEU A 187 9.17 -47.41 5.49
CA LEU A 187 10.53 -47.92 5.28
C LEU A 187 11.15 -48.42 6.59
N ALA A 188 10.92 -47.73 7.70
CA ALA A 188 11.34 -48.17 9.03
C ALA A 188 10.64 -49.47 9.46
N ILE A 189 9.33 -49.59 9.22
CA ILE A 189 8.57 -50.83 9.48
C ILE A 189 9.09 -51.97 8.59
N PHE A 190 9.35 -51.69 7.31
CA PHE A 190 9.91 -52.67 6.38
C PHE A 190 11.28 -53.16 6.84
N PHE A 191 12.19 -52.26 7.23
CA PHE A 191 13.50 -52.64 7.76
C PHE A 191 13.41 -53.40 9.08
N TRP A 192 12.46 -53.06 9.95
CA TRP A 192 12.23 -53.77 11.20
C TRP A 192 11.68 -55.19 10.98
N MET A 193 10.78 -55.36 10.01
CA MET A 193 10.31 -56.69 9.60
C MET A 193 11.38 -57.49 8.85
N ALA A 194 12.26 -56.84 8.08
CA ALA A 194 13.35 -57.50 7.37
C ALA A 194 14.54 -57.86 8.29
N SER A 195 14.66 -57.22 9.44
CA SER A 195 15.70 -57.50 10.46
C SER A 195 15.25 -58.49 11.53
N LYS A 196 14.05 -59.07 11.39
CA LYS A 196 13.48 -60.10 12.26
C LYS A 196 13.33 -61.40 11.50
#